data_AF-A0A451BTB1-F1
#
_entry.id   AF-A0A451BTB1-F1
#
_cell.length_a   1.000
_cell.length_b   1.000
_cell.length_c   1.000
_cell.angle_alpha   90.00
_cell.angle_beta   90.00
_cell.angle_gamma   90.00
#
_symmetry.space_group_name_H-M   'P 1'
#
loop_
_entity.id
_entity.type
_entity.pdbx_description
1 polymer ?
#
loop_
_entity_poly.entity_id
_entity_poly.type
_entity_poly.pdbx_seq_one_letter_code
_entity_poly.pdbx_strand_id
1 'polypeptide(L)' 'AGAIAVLHTHSRRLDYHPHVHLVVPAAAIDKKKKLWRTKNDGYLFNHKALAKVFRAKMLDAITDEELALPENY' A
#
# COMPACT_ATOMS: atom_id res chain seq x y z
N ALA A 1 1.51 0.31 -15.31
CA ALA A 1 2.21 -0.22 -14.12
C ALA A 1 1.31 -1.26 -13.50
N GLY A 2 1.89 -2.28 -12.86
CA GLY A 2 1.15 -3.29 -12.12
C GLY A 2 1.50 -3.21 -10.65
N ALA A 3 0.68 -3.84 -9.81
CA ALA A 3 0.99 -4.11 -8.42
C ALA A 3 0.32 -5.43 -8.01
N ILE A 4 0.92 -6.14 -7.07
CA ILE A 4 0.34 -7.34 -6.46
C ILE A 4 0.13 -7.04 -4.99
N ALA A 5 -1.10 -7.22 -4.52
CA ALA A 5 -1.46 -7.05 -3.12
C ALA A 5 -1.82 -8.42 -2.51
N VAL A 6 -1.29 -8.71 -1.33
CA VAL A 6 -1.63 -9.93 -0.56
C VAL A 6 -2.03 -9.51 0.84
N LEU A 7 -3.25 -9.89 1.25
CA LEU A 7 -3.74 -9.71 2.61
C LEU A 7 -3.28 -10.89 3.47
N HIS A 8 -2.62 -10.57 4.57
CA HIS A 8 -2.39 -11.50 5.67
C HIS A 8 -3.22 -11.05 6.86
N THR A 9 -3.86 -12.00 7.54
CA THR A 9 -4.74 -11.71 8.69
C THR A 9 -4.08 -11.97 10.03
N HIS A 10 -2.93 -12.66 10.06
CA HIS A 10 -2.28 -13.11 11.28
C HIS A 10 -0.79 -12.82 11.30
N SER A 11 -0.24 -12.70 12.52
CA SER A 11 1.18 -12.61 12.77
C SER A 11 1.86 -13.98 12.65
N ARG A 12 3.19 -14.02 12.74
CA ARG A 12 3.95 -15.28 12.81
C ARG A 12 3.52 -16.19 13.98
N ARG A 13 3.01 -15.61 15.07
CA ARG A 13 2.52 -16.35 16.24
C ARG A 13 1.05 -16.75 16.12
N LEU A 14 0.42 -16.48 14.97
CA LEU A 14 -1.02 -16.64 14.73
C LEU A 14 -1.92 -15.69 15.52
N ASP A 15 -1.38 -14.62 16.08
CA ASP A 15 -2.19 -13.54 16.66
C ASP A 15 -2.87 -12.74 15.54
N TYR A 16 -4.08 -12.21 15.78
CA TYR A 16 -4.76 -11.35 14.82
C TYR A 16 -3.92 -10.10 14.50
N HIS A 17 -3.51 -9.97 13.24
CA HIS A 17 -2.62 -8.90 12.77
C HIS A 17 -2.84 -8.65 11.27
N PRO A 18 -3.97 -8.05 10.89
CA PRO A 18 -4.29 -7.79 9.49
C PRO A 18 -3.29 -6.78 8.88
N HIS A 19 -2.61 -7.18 7.81
CA HIS A 19 -1.70 -6.33 7.04
C HIS A 19 -1.70 -6.75 5.57
N VAL A 20 -1.47 -5.77 4.69
CA VAL A 20 -1.37 -6.02 3.24
C VAL A 20 0.07 -5.82 2.80
N HIS A 21 0.64 -6.80 2.12
CA HIS A 21 1.87 -6.61 1.35
C HIS A 21 1.54 -6.15 -0.05
N LEU A 22 2.04 -4.97 -0.42
CA LEU A 22 1.93 -4.44 -1.77
C LEU A 22 3.30 -4.48 -2.44
N VAL A 23 3.43 -5.31 -3.47
CA VAL A 23 4.64 -5.41 -4.29
C VAL A 23 4.41 -4.65 -5.59
N VAL A 24 5.20 -3.62 -5.81
CA VAL A 24 5.22 -2.84 -7.05
C VAL A 24 6.55 -3.12 -7.76
N PRO A 25 6.54 -3.63 -9.00
CA PRO A 25 7.77 -3.81 -9.75
C PRO A 25 8.43 -2.44 -9.96
N ALA A 26 9.76 -2.39 -9.93
CA ALA A 26 10.53 -1.19 -10.27
C ALA A 26 10.51 -0.91 -11.78
N ALA A 27 9.37 -1.16 -12.44
CA ALA A 27 9.23 -1.08 -13.87
C ALA A 27 7.82 -0.71 -14.33
N ALA A 28 7.76 -0.11 -15.51
CA ALA A 28 6.52 0.22 -16.18
C ALA A 28 6.70 0.17 -17.70
N ILE A 29 5.59 0.02 -18.42
CA ILE A 29 5.55 0.19 -19.87
C ILE A 29 5.43 1.68 -20.18
N ASP A 30 6.35 2.21 -20.97
CA ASP A 30 6.22 3.51 -21.62
C ASP A 30 5.08 3.41 -22.66
N LYS A 31 3.96 4.08 -22.40
CA LYS A 31 2.77 4.03 -23.27
C LYS A 31 3.02 4.60 -24.67
N LYS A 32 3.96 5.53 -24.84
CA LYS A 32 4.26 6.15 -26.14
C LYS A 32 5.17 5.25 -26.96
N LYS A 33 6.25 4.77 -26.34
CA LYS A 33 7.26 3.95 -27.02
C LYS A 33 6.89 2.46 -27.06
N LYS A 34 5.91 2.05 -26.25
CA LYS A 34 5.52 0.65 -26.02
C LYS A 34 6.69 -0.23 -25.55
N LEU A 35 7.59 0.35 -24.75
CA LEU A 35 8.79 -0.32 -24.26
C LEU A 35 8.80 -0.46 -22.74
N TRP A 36 9.48 -1.48 -22.25
CA TRP A 36 9.77 -1.67 -20.83
C TRP A 36 10.77 -0.61 -20.32
N ARG A 37 10.50 -0.05 -19.15
CA ARG A 37 11.38 0.90 -18.46
C ARG A 37 11.55 0.43 -17.03
N THR A 38 12.80 0.31 -16.59
CA THR A 38 13.16 0.03 -15.21
C THR A 38 13.64 1.29 -14.51
N LYS A 39 13.37 1.38 -13.22
CA LYS A 39 14.02 2.32 -12.31
C LYS A 39 15.16 1.58 -11.62
N ASN A 40 16.36 2.15 -11.64
CA ASN A 40 17.57 1.45 -11.20
C ASN A 40 17.99 1.77 -9.76
N ASP A 41 17.41 2.81 -9.13
CA ASP A 41 17.78 3.22 -7.78
C ASP A 41 16.66 3.98 -7.03
N GLY A 42 16.85 4.09 -5.70
CA GLY A 42 15.99 4.82 -4.78
C GLY A 42 14.60 4.21 -4.56
N TYR A 43 13.90 4.66 -3.53
CA TYR A 43 12.52 4.26 -3.30
C TYR A 43 11.55 5.02 -4.23
N LEU A 44 10.36 4.46 -4.47
CA LEU A 44 9.31 5.13 -5.26
C LEU A 44 8.67 6.28 -4.46
N PHE A 45 8.36 6.03 -3.19
CA PHE A 45 7.78 7.02 -2.26
C PHE A 45 8.46 6.96 -0.89
N ASN A 46 8.54 8.11 -0.22
CA ASN A 46 9.04 8.16 1.14
C ASN A 46 8.07 7.40 2.06
N HIS A 47 8.57 6.43 2.82
CA HIS A 47 7.71 5.55 3.61
C HIS A 47 6.88 6.31 4.68
N LYS A 48 7.43 7.39 5.27
CA LYS A 48 6.70 8.19 6.28
C LYS A 48 5.55 8.97 5.66
N ALA A 49 5.80 9.60 4.51
CA ALA A 49 4.76 10.31 3.76
C ALA A 49 3.66 9.34 3.29
N LEU A 50 4.06 8.17 2.79
CA LEU A 50 3.12 7.13 2.37
C LEU A 50 2.27 6.63 3.53
N ALA A 51 2.87 6.36 4.69
CA ALA A 51 2.15 5.92 5.88
C ALA A 51 1.11 6.96 6.34
N LYS A 52 1.46 8.26 6.30
CA LYS A 52 0.54 9.34 6.66
C LYS A 52 -0.68 9.38 5.73
N VAL A 53 -0.47 9.29 4.41
CA VAL A 53 -1.56 9.29 3.43
C VAL A 53 -2.39 8.01 3.52
N PHE A 54 -1.76 6.86 3.68
CA PHE A 54 -2.45 5.57 3.84
C PHE A 54 -3.36 5.59 5.07
N ARG A 55 -2.84 6.03 6.22
CA ARG A 55 -3.62 6.17 7.45
C ARG A 55 -4.82 7.09 7.24
N ALA A 56 -4.63 8.26 6.64
CA ALA A 56 -5.74 9.18 6.36
C ALA A 56 -6.83 8.53 5.49
N LYS A 57 -6.44 7.88 4.39
CA LYS A 57 -7.38 7.20 3.48
C LYS A 57 -8.10 6.02 4.14
N MET A 58 -7.42 5.29 5.02
CA MET A 58 -8.03 4.17 5.74
C MET A 58 -9.10 4.66 6.72
N LEU A 59 -8.83 5.73 7.46
CA LEU A 59 -9.80 6.31 8.41
C LEU A 59 -11.01 6.92 7.69
N ASP A 60 -10.76 7.58 6.56
CA ASP A 60 -11.81 8.10 5.68
C ASP A 60 -12.74 6.96 5.23
N ALA A 61 -12.17 5.87 4.70
CA ALA A 61 -12.94 4.70 4.28
C ALA A 61 -13.68 3.99 5.43
N ILE A 62 -13.12 3.92 6.64
CA ILE A 62 -13.82 3.37 7.81
C ILE A 62 -15.04 4.23 8.15
N THR A 63 -14.89 5.56 8.04
CA THR A 63 -15.98 6.51 8.30
C THR A 63 -17.08 6.41 7.25
N ASP A 64 -16.70 6.28 5.97
CA ASP A 64 -17.64 6.11 4.85
C ASP A 64 -18.50 4.83 4.98
N GLU A 65 -17.96 3.78 5.60
CA GLU A 65 -18.67 2.53 5.91
C GLU A 65 -19.46 2.62 7.24
N GLU A 66 -19.62 3.81 7.81
CA GLU A 66 -20.34 4.08 9.07
C GLU A 66 -19.78 3.31 10.29
N LEU A 67 -18.50 2.91 10.24
CA LEU A 67 -17.82 2.22 11.32
C LEU A 67 -17.16 3.22 12.30
N ALA A 68 -17.16 2.87 13.58
CA ALA A 68 -16.52 3.70 14.60
C ALA A 68 -14.99 3.70 14.43
N LEU A 69 -14.40 4.90 14.42
CA LEU A 69 -12.95 5.05 14.47
C LEU A 69 -12.42 4.65 15.86
N PRO A 70 -11.17 4.16 15.95
CA PRO A 70 -10.52 3.96 17.25
C PRO A 70 -10.41 5.28 18.01
N GLU A 71 -10.49 5.24 19.35
CA GLU A 71 -10.31 6.46 20.17
C GLU A 71 -8.94 7.12 19.97
N ASN A 72 -7.92 6.29 19.67
CA ASN A 72 -6.57 6.73 19.38
C ASN A 72 -6.10 6.04 18.10
N TYR A 73 -5.68 6.83 17.11
CA TYR A 73 -5.10 6.34 15.88
C TYR A 73 -3.81 7.06 15.57
#